data_AF-A0A554VGX9-F1
#
_entry.id   AF-A0A554VGX9-F1
#
_cell.length_a   1.000
_cell.length_b   1.000
_cell.length_c   1.000
_cell.angle_alpha   90.00
_cell.angle_beta   90.00
_cell.angle_gamma   90.00
#
_symmetry.space_group_name_H-M   'P 1'
#
loop_
_entity.id
_entity.type
_entity.pdbx_description
1 polymer ?
#
loop_
_entity_poly.entity_id
_entity_poly.type
_entity_poly.pdbx_seq_one_letter_code
_entity_poly.pdbx_strand_id
1 'polypeptide(L)'
;MNKIEDKIKEFRTNCKEDRWGGVSKDCKLTMEEMYHLEELISFAVMDRNGVLKGDLKKQFENMLNSLNTDLTRDQLMSAIFTIDD
;
A
#
# COMPACT_ATOMS: atom_id res chain seq x y z
N MET A 1 4.66 13.35 -3.80
CA MET A 1 3.31 12.76 -3.74
C MET A 1 2.89 12.77 -2.29
N ASN A 2 1.79 13.45 -1.97
CA ASN A 2 1.44 13.68 -0.57
C ASN A 2 0.34 12.75 -0.06
N LYS A 3 -0.50 12.22 -0.95
CA LYS A 3 -1.61 11.34 -0.60
C LYS A 3 -1.25 9.89 -0.81
N ILE A 4 -1.84 9.00 -0.01
CA ILE A 4 -1.55 7.57 -0.09
C ILE A 4 -2.03 6.96 -1.42
N GLU A 5 -3.14 7.43 -1.99
CA GLU A 5 -3.64 6.95 -3.28
C GLU A 5 -2.67 7.22 -4.44
N ASP A 6 -1.99 8.37 -4.44
CA ASP A 6 -0.96 8.68 -5.42
C ASP A 6 0.25 7.74 -5.27
N LYS A 7 0.62 7.46 -4.02
CA LYS A 7 1.74 6.57 -3.70
C LYS A 7 1.44 5.11 -4.07
N ILE A 8 0.22 4.62 -3.80
CA ILE A 8 -0.23 3.28 -4.21
C ILE A 8 -0.17 3.17 -5.73
N LYS A 9 -0.67 4.18 -6.45
CA LYS A 9 -0.61 4.20 -7.91
C LYS A 9 0.82 4.14 -8.42
N GLU A 10 1.69 5.01 -7.92
CA GLU A 10 3.12 5.03 -8.29
C GLU A 10 3.80 3.68 -7.99
N PHE A 11 3.54 3.09 -6.83
CA PHE A 11 4.11 1.81 -6.43
C PHE A 11 3.75 0.71 -7.42
N ARG A 12 2.47 0.66 -7.82
CA ARG A 12 1.94 -0.34 -8.75
C ARG A 12 2.43 -0.12 -10.18
N THR A 13 2.53 1.13 -10.64
CA THR A 13 2.85 1.42 -12.04
C THR A 13 4.36 1.45 -12.30
N ASN A 14 5.13 2.06 -11.40
CA ASN A 14 6.49 2.50 -11.66
C ASN A 14 7.54 1.86 -10.75
N CYS A 15 7.16 1.27 -9.60
CA CYS A 15 8.10 0.68 -8.65
C CYS A 15 8.20 -0.85 -8.71
N LYS A 16 7.73 -1.47 -9.81
CA LYS A 16 7.94 -2.90 -10.05
C LYS A 16 9.44 -3.20 -10.14
N GLU A 17 9.84 -4.33 -9.57
CA GLU A 17 11.19 -4.85 -9.73
C GLU A 17 11.48 -5.13 -11.21
N ASP A 18 12.65 -4.70 -11.67
CA ASP A 18 13.18 -5.12 -12.94
C ASP A 18 13.64 -6.59 -12.89
N ARG A 19 14.11 -7.12 -14.03
CA ARG A 19 14.54 -8.52 -14.14
C ARG A 19 15.74 -8.88 -13.25
N TRP A 20 16.36 -7.91 -12.60
CA TRP A 20 17.53 -8.07 -11.73
C TRP A 20 17.18 -7.85 -10.25
N GLY A 21 15.89 -7.69 -9.92
CA GLY A 21 15.44 -7.38 -8.56
C GLY A 21 15.71 -5.94 -8.15
N GLY A 22 16.06 -5.05 -9.09
CA GLY A 22 16.22 -3.64 -8.85
C GLY A 22 14.90 -2.90 -9.00
N VAL A 23 14.58 -1.99 -8.08
CA VAL A 23 13.45 -1.09 -8.25
C VAL A 23 13.66 -0.27 -9.52
N SER A 24 12.64 -0.20 -10.37
CA SER A 24 12.68 0.58 -11.60
C SER A 24 13.13 2.03 -11.35
N LYS A 25 13.91 2.58 -12.28
CA LYS A 25 14.42 3.96 -12.23
C LYS A 25 13.31 5.01 -12.31
N ASP A 26 12.13 4.62 -12.79
CA ASP A 26 10.97 5.50 -12.89
C ASP A 26 10.21 5.63 -11.57
N CYS A 27 10.54 4.79 -10.58
CA CYS A 27 9.94 4.84 -9.24
C CYS A 27 10.32 6.14 -8.52
N LYS A 28 9.29 6.90 -8.14
CA LYS A 28 9.45 8.16 -7.38
C LYS A 28 9.29 7.99 -5.88
N LEU A 29 9.04 6.77 -5.41
CA LEU A 29 8.92 6.47 -3.99
C LEU A 29 10.29 6.25 -3.37
N THR A 30 10.45 6.71 -2.14
CA THR A 30 11.62 6.32 -1.33
C THR A 30 11.49 4.86 -0.90
N MET A 31 12.61 4.24 -0.50
CA MET A 31 12.58 2.89 0.07
C MET A 31 11.68 2.77 1.31
N GLU A 32 11.65 3.80 2.15
CA GLU A 32 10.76 3.86 3.32
C GLU A 32 9.29 3.90 2.91
N GLU A 33 8.94 4.71 1.90
CA GLU A 33 7.57 4.77 1.37
C GLU A 33 7.13 3.44 0.75
N MET A 34 8.02 2.77 0.02
CA MET A 34 7.75 1.44 -0.54
C MET A 34 7.52 0.41 0.56
N TYR A 35 8.39 0.38 1.59
CA TYR A 35 8.24 -0.52 2.72
C TYR A 35 6.91 -0.33 3.45
N HIS A 36 6.52 0.92 3.72
CA HIS A 36 5.23 1.22 4.33
C HIS A 36 4.04 0.80 3.46
N LEU A 37 4.15 0.92 2.13
CA LEU A 37 3.11 0.45 1.22
C LEU A 37 3.02 -1.08 1.20
N GLU A 38 4.15 -1.79 1.20
CA GLU A 38 4.16 -3.26 1.30
C GLU A 38 3.53 -3.74 2.61
N GLU A 39 3.86 -3.09 3.73
CA GLU A 39 3.26 -3.37 5.03
C GLU A 39 1.74 -3.14 5.01
N LEU A 40 1.30 -2.00 4.46
CA LEU A 40 -0.12 -1.68 4.30
C LEU A 40 -0.86 -2.72 3.44
N ILE A 41 -0.27 -3.12 2.31
CA ILE A 41 -0.82 -4.13 1.41
C ILE A 41 -0.90 -5.48 2.11
N SER A 42 0.14 -5.88 2.84
CA SER A 42 0.19 -7.13 3.61
C SER A 42 -0.93 -7.18 4.65
N PHE A 43 -1.09 -6.13 5.45
CA PHE A 43 -2.18 -6.04 6.41
C PHE A 43 -3.56 -6.04 5.74
N ALA A 44 -3.72 -5.34 4.61
CA ALA A 44 -4.96 -5.34 3.85
C ALA A 44 -5.33 -6.74 3.35
N VAL A 45 -4.36 -7.52 2.85
CA VAL A 45 -4.55 -8.93 2.45
C VAL A 45 -4.97 -9.78 3.66
N MET A 46 -4.32 -9.60 4.80
CA MET A 46 -4.65 -10.32 6.04
C MET A 46 -6.06 -9.99 6.56
N ASP A 47 -6.47 -8.71 6.51
CA ASP A 47 -7.81 -8.26 6.90
C ASP A 47 -8.88 -8.85 5.97
N ARG A 48 -8.64 -8.80 4.65
CA ARG A 48 -9.53 -9.39 3.63
C ARG A 48 -9.71 -10.91 3.82
N ASN A 49 -8.65 -11.61 4.19
CA ASN A 49 -8.68 -13.06 4.43
C ASN A 49 -9.22 -13.43 5.83
N GLY A 50 -9.58 -12.45 6.67
CA GLY A 50 -10.10 -12.69 8.03
C GLY A 50 -9.08 -13.25 9.02
N VAL A 51 -7.79 -13.18 8.69
CA VAL A 51 -6.69 -13.69 9.53
C VAL A 51 -6.11 -12.63 10.45
N LEU A 52 -6.36 -11.34 10.15
CA LEU A 52 -5.91 -10.23 10.98
C LEU A 52 -6.76 -10.07 12.25
N LYS A 53 -6.14 -10.26 13.43
CA LYS A 53 -6.84 -10.25 14.74
C LYS A 53 -5.99 -9.60 15.83
N GLY A 54 -6.64 -9.24 16.93
CA GLY A 54 -5.97 -8.74 18.13
C GLY A 54 -5.18 -7.46 17.85
N ASP A 55 -3.93 -7.42 18.34
CA ASP A 55 -3.09 -6.23 18.24
C ASP A 55 -2.66 -5.91 16.81
N LEU A 56 -2.52 -6.92 15.94
CA LEU A 56 -2.23 -6.69 14.52
C LEU A 56 -3.38 -5.96 13.81
N LYS A 57 -4.63 -6.26 14.19
CA LYS A 57 -5.80 -5.53 13.66
C LYS A 57 -5.80 -4.07 14.11
N LYS A 58 -5.48 -3.81 15.38
CA LYS A 58 -5.34 -2.44 15.89
C LYS A 58 -4.23 -1.68 15.19
N GLN A 59 -3.09 -2.33 14.93
CA GLN A 59 -1.98 -1.71 14.20
C GLN A 59 -2.42 -1.30 12.78
N PHE A 60 -3.13 -2.19 12.08
CA PHE A 60 -3.66 -1.87 10.76
C PHE A 60 -4.68 -0.73 10.81
N GLU A 61 -5.60 -0.72 11.76
CA GLU A 61 -6.57 0.37 11.93
C GLU A 61 -5.88 1.71 12.24
N ASN A 62 -4.86 1.69 13.10
CA ASN A 62 -4.05 2.89 13.39
C ASN A 62 -3.30 3.39 12.15
N MET A 63 -2.78 2.47 11.34
CA MET A 63 -2.14 2.80 10.08
C MET A 63 -3.13 3.46 9.14
N LEU A 64 -4.30 2.86 8.92
CA LEU A 64 -5.36 3.45 8.08
C LEU A 64 -5.77 4.85 8.54
N ASN A 65 -5.87 5.08 9.86
CA ASN A 65 -6.24 6.37 10.42
C ASN A 65 -5.14 7.44 10.33
N SER A 66 -3.87 7.04 10.17
CA SER A 66 -2.74 7.97 10.03
C SER A 66 -2.41 8.32 8.58
N LEU A 67 -3.05 7.64 7.62
CA LEU A 67 -2.86 7.93 6.19
C LEU A 67 -3.47 9.26 5.82
N ASN A 68 -2.70 10.06 5.08
CA ASN A 68 -3.22 11.23 4.39
C ASN A 68 -3.96 10.78 3.13
N THR A 69 -5.29 10.70 3.19
CA THR A 69 -6.13 10.23 2.08
C THR A 69 -7.47 10.96 2.05
N ASP A 70 -8.00 11.17 0.84
CA ASP A 70 -9.39 11.61 0.65
C ASP A 70 -10.36 10.43 0.41
N LEU A 71 -9.83 9.20 0.32
CA LEU A 71 -10.62 8.01 0.04
C LEU A 71 -11.32 7.49 1.28
N THR A 72 -12.52 6.93 1.10
CA THR A 72 -13.11 6.08 2.13
C THR A 72 -12.29 4.80 2.28
N ARG A 73 -12.45 4.10 3.41
CA ARG A 73 -11.79 2.80 3.64
C ARG A 73 -12.03 1.83 2.48
N ASP A 74 -13.27 1.70 2.01
CA ASP A 74 -13.61 0.78 0.93
C ASP A 74 -12.96 1.17 -0.41
N GLN A 75 -12.84 2.47 -0.69
CA GLN A 75 -12.14 2.97 -1.88
C GLN A 75 -10.64 2.75 -1.78
N LEU A 76 -10.04 2.99 -0.61
CA LEU A 76 -8.63 2.75 -0.35
C LEU A 76 -8.29 1.26 -0.48
N MET A 77 -9.11 0.38 0.10
CA MET A 77 -8.95 -1.07 -0.05
C MET A 77 -9.09 -1.49 -1.52
N SER A 78 -10.03 -0.89 -2.24
CA SER A 78 -10.17 -1.12 -3.69
C SER A 78 -8.90 -0.72 -4.44
N ALA A 79 -8.37 0.48 -4.20
CA ALA A 79 -7.12 0.97 -4.81
C ALA A 79 -5.90 0.09 -4.48
N ILE A 80 -5.83 -0.45 -3.27
CA ILE A 80 -4.79 -1.42 -2.86
C ILE A 80 -4.87 -2.70 -3.71
N PHE A 81 -6.06 -3.21 -3.98
CA PHE A 81 -6.26 -4.47 -4.70
C PHE A 81 -6.44 -4.34 -6.21
N THR A 82 -6.58 -3.11 -6.73
CA THR A 82 -6.58 -2.90 -8.17
C THR A 82 -5.22 -3.27 -8.72
N ILE A 83 -5.19 -4.38 -9.45
CA ILE A 83 -4.10 -4.71 -10.35
C ILE A 83 -4.42 -3.91 -11.62
N ASP A 84 -3.66 -2.86 -11.89
CA ASP A 84 -3.67 -2.26 -13.22
C ASP A 84 -3.10 -3.31 -14.18
N ASP A 85 -3.99 -3.83 -15.05
CA ASP A 85 -3.71 -4.78 -16.16
C ASP A 85 -2.55 -4.31 -17.06
#